data_AF-A0A963PWB8-F1
#
_entry.id   AF-A0A963PWB8-F1
#
_cell.length_a   1.000
_cell.length_b   1.000
_cell.length_c   1.000
_cell.angle_alpha   90.00
_cell.angle_beta   90.00
_cell.angle_gamma   90.00
#
_symmetry.space_group_name_H-M   'P 1'
#
loop_
_entity.id
_entity.type
_entity.pdbx_description
1 polymer ?
#
loop_
_entity_poly.entity_id
_entity_poly.type
_entity_poly.pdbx_seq_one_letter_code
_entity_poly.pdbx_strand_id
1 'polypeptide(L)' 'DAAAAHDRVRAAGIPLAQAPPEHWDLCIDALLGIGGSREPHGTMAQWIARIGQRDAPVLSVD' A
#
# COMPACT_ATOMS: atom_id res chain seq x y z
N ASP A 1 -15.94 0.32 -3.76
CA ASP A 1 -15.03 0.78 -4.82
C ASP A 1 -13.94 1.69 -4.23
N ALA A 2 -12.75 1.67 -4.83
CA ALA A 2 -11.54 2.34 -4.35
C ALA A 2 -11.67 3.86 -4.30
N ALA A 3 -12.29 4.48 -5.31
CA ALA A 3 -12.51 5.92 -5.34
C ALA A 3 -13.37 6.40 -4.14
N ALA A 4 -14.49 5.71 -3.89
CA ALA A 4 -15.35 6.02 -2.75
C ALA A 4 -14.66 5.80 -1.40
N ALA A 5 -13.78 4.80 -1.28
CA ALA A 5 -12.99 4.59 -0.08
C ALA A 5 -11.97 5.72 0.13
N HIS A 6 -11.29 6.15 -0.93
CA HIS A 6 -10.37 7.28 -0.92
C HIS A 6 -11.06 8.58 -0.49
N ASP A 7 -12.25 8.86 -1.00
CA ASP A 7 -13.02 10.05 -0.61
C ASP A 7 -13.41 10.02 0.87
N ARG A 8 -13.78 8.85 1.41
CA ARG A 8 -14.05 8.69 2.86
C ARG A 8 -12.81 8.96 3.72
N VAL A 9 -11.64 8.45 3.31
CA VAL A 9 -10.38 8.69 4.02
C VAL A 9 -10.04 10.18 4.04
N ARG A 10 -10.22 10.88 2.91
CA ARG A 10 -10.04 12.33 2.83
C ARG A 10 -11.03 13.09 3.69
N ALA A 11 -12.31 12.72 3.65
CA ALA A 11 -13.36 13.36 4.45
C ALA A 11 -13.14 13.15 5.96
N ALA A 12 -12.56 12.02 6.36
CA ALA A 12 -12.22 11.73 7.75
C ALA A 12 -10.95 12.46 8.23
N GLY A 13 -10.25 13.20 7.36
CA GLY A 13 -9.02 13.91 7.72
C GLY A 13 -7.83 12.99 8.02
N ILE A 14 -7.87 11.75 7.54
CA ILE A 14 -6.76 10.80 7.72
C ILE A 14 -5.60 11.24 6.80
N PRO A 15 -4.38 11.44 7.34
CA PRO A 15 -3.24 11.85 6.53
C PRO A 15 -2.86 10.81 5.45
N LEU A 16 -2.69 11.28 4.21
CA LEU A 16 -2.19 10.48 3.09
C LEU A 16 -0.77 10.93 2.73
N ALA A 17 0.22 10.10 3.05
CA ALA A 17 1.61 10.36 2.72
C ALA A 17 1.93 9.99 1.27
N GLN A 18 2.75 10.80 0.60
CA GLN A 18 3.21 10.52 -0.77
C GLN A 18 4.41 9.56 -0.81
N ALA A 19 5.06 9.33 0.34
CA ALA A 19 6.19 8.43 0.49
C ALA A 19 5.97 7.53 1.72
N PRO A 20 6.47 6.27 1.68
CA PRO A 20 6.41 5.40 2.84
C PRO A 20 7.29 5.95 3.98
N PRO A 21 6.91 5.73 5.25
CA PRO A 21 7.73 6.15 6.38
C PRO A 21 9.07 5.40 6.40
N GLU A 22 10.04 5.89 7.18
CA GLU A 22 11.31 5.18 7.37
C GLU A 22 11.14 3.89 8.17
N HIS A 23 10.24 3.94 9.18
CA HIS A 23 9.96 2.88 10.14
C HIS A 23 8.45 2.67 10.29
N TRP A 24 8.05 1.42 10.51
CA TRP A 24 6.69 1.02 10.85
C TRP A 24 6.72 -0.32 11.59
N ASP A 25 5.71 -0.56 12.42
CA ASP A 25 5.58 -1.80 13.19
C ASP A 25 4.77 -2.88 12.45
N LEU A 26 3.94 -2.48 11.47
CA LEU A 26 3.11 -3.35 10.64
C LEU A 26 2.90 -2.71 9.26
N CYS A 27 2.98 -3.51 8.21
CA CYS A 27 2.57 -3.12 6.86
C CYS A 27 1.25 -3.80 6.49
N ILE A 28 0.28 -3.05 5.95
CA ILE A 28 -0.91 -3.60 5.30
C ILE A 28 -0.69 -3.46 3.79
N ASP A 29 -0.48 -4.57 3.11
CA ASP A 29 -0.27 -4.61 1.67
C ASP A 29 -1.60 -4.90 0.95
N ALA A 30 -2.18 -3.85 0.37
CA ALA A 30 -3.37 -3.92 -0.48
C ALA A 30 -3.08 -3.33 -1.87
N LEU A 31 -1.84 -3.46 -2.36
CA LEU A 31 -1.41 -2.89 -3.63
C LEU A 31 -1.97 -3.65 -4.84
N LEU A 32 -2.09 -4.98 -4.72
CA LEU A 32 -2.53 -5.88 -5.78
C LEU A 32 -3.46 -6.95 -5.22
N GLY A 33 -4.46 -7.31 -6.02
CA GLY A 33 -5.29 -8.49 -5.81
C GLY A 33 -5.13 -9.53 -6.93
N ILE A 34 -5.92 -10.61 -6.88
CA ILE A 34 -5.98 -11.74 -7.81
C ILE A 34 -6.31 -11.32 -9.25
N GLY A 35 -6.89 -10.13 -9.44
CA GLY A 35 -7.18 -9.55 -10.75
C GLY A 35 -5.99 -8.87 -11.43
N GLY A 36 -4.84 -8.73 -10.74
CA GLY A 36 -3.64 -8.10 -11.27
C GLY A 36 -2.93 -8.98 -12.30
N SER A 37 -3.15 -8.74 -13.59
CA SER A 37 -2.52 -9.51 -14.68
C SER A 37 -1.22 -8.89 -15.22
N ARG A 38 -0.95 -7.62 -14.89
CA ARG A 38 0.27 -6.91 -15.35
C ARG A 38 1.33 -6.89 -14.25
N GLU A 39 2.57 -7.14 -14.64
CA GLU A 39 3.72 -6.97 -13.75
C GLU A 39 3.75 -5.56 -13.12
N PRO A 40 4.08 -5.46 -11.82
CA PRO A 40 4.24 -4.18 -11.16
C PRO A 40 5.38 -3.37 -11.78
N HIS A 41 5.19 -2.07 -11.91
CA HIS A 41 6.22 -1.18 -12.40
C HIS A 41 6.19 0.18 -11.70
N GLY A 42 7.23 0.99 -11.93
CA GLY A 42 7.35 2.32 -11.34
C GLY A 42 7.28 2.29 -9.82
N THR A 43 6.53 3.23 -9.24
CA THR A 43 6.36 3.38 -7.79
C THR A 43 5.83 2.11 -7.11
N MET A 44 4.94 1.36 -7.77
CA MET A 44 4.38 0.14 -7.18
C MET A 44 5.44 -0.94 -7.02
N ALA A 45 6.28 -1.17 -8.03
CA ALA A 45 7.40 -2.11 -7.94
C ALA A 45 8.41 -1.71 -6.85
N GLN A 46 8.69 -0.41 -6.72
CA GLN A 46 9.58 0.11 -5.67
C GLN A 46 8.99 -0.14 -4.27
N TRP A 47 7.69 0.00 -4.10
CA TRP A 47 7.03 -0.23 -2.83
C TRP A 47 6.99 -1.71 -2.46
N ILE A 48 6.68 -2.59 -3.42
CA ILE A 48 6.74 -4.05 -3.22
C ILE A 48 8.15 -4.47 -2.77
N ALA A 49 9.20 -3.98 -3.46
CA ALA A 49 10.57 -4.27 -3.09
C ALA A 49 10.90 -3.77 -1.67
N ARG A 50 10.43 -2.57 -1.30
CA ARG A 50 10.64 -2.02 0.04
C ARG A 50 9.92 -2.80 1.13
N ILE A 51 8.69 -3.25 0.88
CA ILE A 51 7.92 -4.08 1.81
C ILE A 51 8.65 -5.41 2.05
N GLY A 52 9.10 -6.08 0.97
CA GLY A 52 9.81 -7.36 1.06
C GLY A 52 11.23 -7.30 1.67
N GLN A 53 11.79 -6.10 1.88
CA GLN A 53 13.13 -5.90 2.45
C GLN A 53 13.12 -5.55 3.95
N ARG A 54 11.94 -5.50 4.59
CA ARG A 54 11.81 -5.08 5.99
C ARG A 54 11.39 -6.25 6.88
N ASP A 55 11.89 -6.23 8.12
CA ASP A 55 11.58 -7.25 9.14
C ASP A 55 10.22 -7.07 9.81
N ALA A 56 9.50 -5.98 9.50
CA ALA A 56 8.18 -5.73 10.06
C ALA A 56 7.15 -6.69 9.46
N PRO A 57 6.20 -7.22 10.26
CA PRO A 57 5.11 -8.06 9.76
C PRO A 57 4.34 -7.39 8.62
N VAL A 58 3.91 -8.21 7.65
CA VAL A 58 3.09 -7.79 6.50
C VAL A 58 1.76 -8.54 6.53
N LEU A 59 0.66 -7.79 6.53
CA LEU A 59 -0.69 -8.29 6.30
C LEU A 59 -1.07 -8.01 4.85
N SER A 60 -1.01 -9.02 4.00
CA SER A 60 -1.48 -8.92 2.61
C SER A 60 -3.00 -9.07 2.54
N VAL A 61 -3.65 -8.21 1.76
CA VAL A 61 -5.11 -8.11 1.65
C VAL A 61 -5.53 -8.27 0.20
N ASP A 62 -6.12 -9.42 -0.11
CA ASP A 62 -7.08 -9.68 -1.20
C ASP A 62 -7.70 -11.08 -1.04
#